data_AF-A0A0A9ECL6-F1
#
_entry.id   AF-A0A0A9ECL6-F1
#
_cell.length_a   1.000
_cell.length_b   1.000
_cell.length_c   1.000
_cell.angle_alpha   90.00
_cell.angle_beta   90.00
_cell.angle_gamma   90.00
#
_symmetry.space_group_name_H-M   'P 1'
#
loop_
_entity.id
_entity.type
_entity.pdbx_description
1 polymer ?
#
loop_
_entity_poly.entity_id
_entity_poly.type
_entity_poly.pdbx_seq_one_letter_code
_entity_poly.pdbx_strand_id
1 'polypeptide(L)'
;MSGYTKHMATLEAQAAERVIEACVRTVSVRKCVFTSSLLACVWRQNYPHNRRFPTVIDENCWSDESFCRDNKLWLALGKTAAEKAAWRAARGRDLKLVTICPALVTGPGFRRRNSTASIAYLKGARAMLTDGLLATANVETVAEAHVRAYEAMGDNTAGGRYICYDHVVQRPEEFAELESQLGLPSRASSPAQGSDDRPARFELCKRKLARLKSSRRRCTYDTYYSVSFE
;
A
#
# COMPACT_ATOMS: atom_id res chain seq x y z
N MET A 1 11.46 -16.65 -10.35
CA MET A 1 11.24 -16.92 -8.92
C MET A 1 11.30 -15.61 -8.17
N SER A 2 10.23 -15.14 -7.53
CA SER A 2 10.22 -13.83 -6.87
C SER A 2 11.05 -13.75 -5.59
N GLY A 3 11.72 -14.83 -5.18
CA GLY A 3 12.52 -14.93 -3.95
C GLY A 3 11.74 -14.88 -2.63
N TYR A 4 10.57 -14.23 -2.59
CA TYR A 4 9.74 -14.14 -1.39
C TYR A 4 9.02 -15.47 -1.10
N THR A 5 9.19 -16.00 0.11
CA THR A 5 8.72 -17.34 0.51
C THR A 5 7.62 -17.29 1.58
N LYS A 6 6.95 -18.43 1.82
CA LYS A 6 6.01 -18.60 2.94
C LYS A 6 6.67 -18.35 4.30
N HIS A 7 7.94 -18.73 4.45
CA HIS A 7 8.69 -18.50 5.68
C HIS A 7 8.92 -16.99 5.91
N MET A 8 9.30 -16.25 4.86
CA MET A 8 9.42 -14.77 4.93
C MET A 8 8.11 -14.10 5.32
N ALA A 9 6.96 -14.57 4.82
CA ALA A 9 5.64 -14.05 5.24
C ALA A 9 5.40 -14.21 6.75
N THR A 10 5.82 -15.34 7.31
CA THR A 10 5.68 -15.62 8.75
C THR A 10 6.61 -14.73 9.58
N LEU A 11 7.86 -14.58 9.14
CA LEU A 11 8.83 -13.70 9.79
C LEU A 11 8.38 -12.24 9.77
N GLU A 12 7.81 -11.76 8.66
CA GLU A 12 7.30 -10.39 8.55
C GLU A 12 6.18 -10.13 9.56
N ALA A 13 5.27 -11.09 9.75
CA ALA A 13 4.20 -10.95 10.73
C ALA A 13 4.71 -10.89 12.18
N GLN A 14 5.65 -11.78 12.53
CA GLN A 14 6.27 -11.78 13.87
C GLN A 14 7.10 -10.53 14.12
N ALA A 15 7.82 -10.04 13.10
CA ALA A 15 8.59 -8.81 13.21
C ALA A 15 7.67 -7.59 13.45
N ALA A 16 6.57 -7.50 12.72
CA ALA A 16 5.59 -6.43 12.90
C ALA A 16 5.00 -6.43 14.32
N GLU A 17 4.60 -7.60 14.84
CA GLU A 17 4.11 -7.73 16.21
C GLU A 17 5.13 -7.25 17.24
N ARG A 18 6.37 -7.76 17.16
CA ARG A 18 7.44 -7.39 18.10
C ARG A 18 7.78 -5.90 18.08
N VAL A 19 7.79 -5.27 16.90
CA VAL A 19 8.04 -3.82 16.79
C VAL A 19 6.91 -3.03 17.47
N ILE A 20 5.65 -3.40 17.24
CA ILE A 20 4.52 -2.73 17.89
C ILE A 20 4.53 -2.95 19.41
N GLU A 21 4.84 -4.16 19.88
CA GLU A 21 5.02 -4.44 21.31
C GLU A 21 6.12 -3.58 21.93
N ALA A 22 7.26 -3.43 21.24
CA ALA A 22 8.34 -2.56 21.68
C ALA A 22 7.89 -1.08 21.75
N CYS A 23 7.12 -0.61 20.76
CA CYS A 23 6.52 0.73 20.80
C CYS A 23 5.59 0.90 22.00
N VAL A 24 4.69 -0.06 22.25
CA VAL A 24 3.76 -0.04 23.39
C VAL A 24 4.50 0.00 24.73
N ARG A 25 5.63 -0.70 24.86
CA ARG A 25 6.44 -0.73 26.08
C ARG A 25 7.27 0.53 26.29
N THR A 26 7.43 1.37 25.28
CA THR A 26 8.32 2.53 25.31
C THR A 26 7.55 3.80 25.66
N VAL A 27 7.76 4.33 26.87
CA VAL A 27 7.01 5.48 27.41
C VAL A 27 7.19 6.76 26.58
N SER A 28 8.20 6.92 25.74
CA SER A 28 8.30 8.08 24.84
C SER A 28 7.56 7.91 23.51
N VAL A 29 7.11 6.69 23.18
CA VAL A 29 6.45 6.39 21.90
C VAL A 29 4.94 6.36 22.11
N ARG A 30 4.24 7.33 21.52
CA ARG A 30 2.76 7.44 21.56
C ARG A 30 2.09 7.22 20.20
N LYS A 31 2.86 7.35 19.13
CA LYS A 31 2.37 7.31 17.74
C LYS A 31 3.26 6.40 16.91
N CYS A 32 2.66 5.51 16.14
CA CYS A 32 3.34 4.67 15.17
C CYS A 32 2.63 4.77 13.81
N VAL A 33 3.41 5.02 12.75
CA VAL A 33 2.95 4.85 11.36
C VAL A 33 3.60 3.60 10.81
N PHE A 34 2.78 2.62 10.42
CA PHE A 34 3.23 1.33 9.93
C PHE A 34 3.03 1.23 8.42
N THR A 35 4.09 0.86 7.70
CA THR A 35 4.03 0.67 6.25
C THR A 35 3.52 -0.73 5.91
N SER A 36 2.26 -0.80 5.51
CA SER A 36 1.63 -2.00 4.95
C SER A 36 1.84 -2.05 3.43
N SER A 37 0.83 -2.48 2.67
CA SER A 37 0.82 -2.51 1.21
C SER A 37 -0.61 -2.57 0.69
N LEU A 38 -0.84 -2.06 -0.53
CA LEU A 38 -2.08 -2.29 -1.26
C LEU A 38 -2.40 -3.79 -1.41
N LEU A 39 -1.39 -4.67 -1.43
CA LEU A 39 -1.59 -6.12 -1.45
C LEU A 39 -2.32 -6.66 -0.21
N ALA A 40 -2.38 -5.91 0.89
CA ALA A 40 -3.18 -6.25 2.07
C ALA A 40 -4.67 -5.88 1.92
N CYS A 41 -5.07 -5.28 0.79
CA CYS A 41 -6.44 -4.81 0.53
C CYS A 41 -7.15 -5.53 -0.62
N VAL A 42 -6.41 -6.03 -1.62
CA VAL A 42 -6.94 -6.36 -2.95
C VAL A 42 -7.32 -7.83 -3.19
N TRP A 43 -6.72 -8.78 -2.49
CA TRP A 43 -6.83 -10.21 -2.83
C TRP A 43 -7.95 -10.92 -2.07
N ARG A 44 -9.10 -11.20 -2.69
CA ARG A 44 -10.25 -11.81 -1.99
C ARG A 44 -10.96 -12.85 -2.86
N GLN A 45 -11.54 -13.86 -2.23
CA GLN A 45 -12.26 -14.95 -2.92
C GLN A 45 -13.59 -14.49 -3.55
N ASN A 46 -14.38 -13.68 -2.84
CA ASN A 46 -15.82 -13.56 -3.10
C ASN A 46 -16.24 -12.15 -3.51
N TYR A 47 -15.91 -11.75 -4.73
CA TYR A 47 -16.52 -10.56 -5.33
C TYR A 47 -17.65 -10.96 -6.28
N PRO A 48 -18.89 -10.48 -6.07
CA PRO A 48 -20.00 -10.81 -6.95
C PRO A 48 -19.66 -10.41 -8.39
N HIS A 49 -19.71 -11.39 -9.29
CA HIS A 49 -19.24 -11.30 -10.67
C HIS A 49 -20.18 -10.52 -11.60
N ASN A 50 -21.35 -10.09 -11.10
CA ASN A 50 -22.43 -9.55 -11.91
C ASN A 50 -22.98 -8.24 -11.33
N ARG A 51 -22.12 -7.21 -11.24
CA ARG A 51 -22.51 -5.87 -10.80
C ARG A 51 -22.41 -4.87 -11.94
N ARG A 52 -23.42 -3.99 -12.03
CA ARG A 52 -23.50 -2.89 -13.02
C ARG A 52 -22.38 -1.86 -12.83
N PHE A 53 -21.81 -1.76 -11.63
CA PHE A 53 -20.76 -0.82 -11.26
C PHE A 53 -19.56 -1.56 -10.68
N PRO A 54 -18.33 -1.02 -10.86
CA PRO A 54 -17.13 -1.60 -10.26
C PRO A 54 -17.28 -1.67 -8.74
N THR A 55 -16.70 -2.71 -8.14
CA THR A 55 -16.63 -2.78 -6.67
C THR A 55 -15.48 -1.90 -6.18
N VAL A 56 -15.79 -0.97 -5.28
CA VAL A 56 -14.79 -0.05 -4.72
C VAL A 56 -13.89 -0.79 -3.71
N ILE A 57 -12.59 -0.65 -3.88
CA ILE A 57 -11.57 -1.05 -2.91
C ILE A 57 -11.10 0.18 -2.16
N ASP A 58 -11.46 0.23 -0.88
CA ASP A 58 -11.09 1.30 0.05
C ASP A 58 -10.28 0.74 1.23
N GLU A 59 -10.03 1.60 2.22
CA GLU A 59 -9.23 1.27 3.40
C GLU A 59 -9.89 0.22 4.32
N ASN A 60 -11.16 -0.10 4.12
CA ASN A 60 -11.88 -1.13 4.89
C ASN A 60 -11.69 -2.52 4.30
N CYS A 61 -11.18 -2.61 3.07
CA CYS A 61 -10.96 -3.88 2.37
C CYS A 61 -9.71 -4.59 2.87
N TRP A 62 -9.84 -5.89 3.16
CA TRP A 62 -8.72 -6.75 3.57
C TRP A 62 -8.57 -7.91 2.61
N SER A 63 -7.31 -8.23 2.30
CA SER A 63 -6.96 -9.45 1.59
C SER A 63 -7.24 -10.69 2.46
N ASP A 64 -7.62 -11.75 1.77
CA ASP A 64 -7.89 -13.07 2.33
C ASP A 64 -6.59 -13.89 2.36
N GLU A 65 -6.22 -14.36 3.56
CA GLU A 65 -4.96 -15.08 3.77
C GLU A 65 -5.00 -16.49 3.17
N SER A 66 -6.15 -17.16 3.17
CA SER A 66 -6.34 -18.44 2.48
C SER A 66 -6.14 -18.27 0.98
N PHE A 67 -6.81 -17.29 0.36
CA PHE A 67 -6.64 -16.98 -1.05
C PHE A 67 -5.16 -16.71 -1.39
N CYS A 68 -4.48 -15.89 -0.59
CA CYS A 68 -3.07 -15.60 -0.81
C CYS A 68 -2.21 -16.86 -0.69
N ARG A 69 -2.51 -17.76 0.25
CA ARG A 69 -1.79 -19.01 0.46
C ARG A 69 -1.99 -19.98 -0.70
N ASP A 70 -3.24 -20.17 -1.13
CA ASP A 70 -3.62 -21.12 -2.17
C ASP A 70 -3.02 -20.71 -3.53
N ASN A 71 -3.00 -19.41 -3.81
CA ASN A 71 -2.39 -18.83 -5.02
C ASN A 71 -0.88 -18.55 -4.88
N LYS A 72 -0.26 -18.96 -3.76
CA LYS A 72 1.17 -18.75 -3.47
C LYS A 72 1.60 -17.28 -3.56
N LEU A 73 0.70 -16.33 -3.28
CA LEU A 73 0.94 -14.89 -3.24
C LEU A 73 1.62 -14.51 -1.91
N TRP A 74 2.84 -15.01 -1.71
CA TRP A 74 3.52 -14.96 -0.40
C TRP A 74 3.76 -13.55 0.14
N LEU A 75 4.08 -12.58 -0.72
CA LEU A 75 4.22 -11.19 -0.28
C LEU A 75 2.88 -10.60 0.18
N ALA A 76 1.79 -10.86 -0.55
CA ALA A 76 0.46 -10.42 -0.14
C ALA A 76 0.04 -11.04 1.18
N LEU A 77 0.33 -12.34 1.37
CA LEU A 77 0.11 -13.04 2.64
C LEU A 77 0.91 -12.37 3.77
N GLY A 78 2.21 -12.13 3.55
CA GLY A 78 3.09 -11.49 4.54
C GLY A 78 2.62 -10.10 4.94
N LYS A 79 2.31 -9.23 3.96
CA LYS A 79 1.80 -7.88 4.20
C LYS A 79 0.47 -7.88 4.94
N THR A 80 -0.45 -8.77 4.57
CA THR A 80 -1.75 -8.91 5.22
C THR A 80 -1.59 -9.36 6.67
N ALA A 81 -0.81 -10.42 6.90
CA ALA A 81 -0.60 -10.97 8.23
C ALA A 81 0.14 -9.99 9.15
N ALA A 82 1.16 -9.30 8.63
CA ALA A 82 1.91 -8.29 9.36
C ALA A 82 1.06 -7.09 9.77
N GLU A 83 0.22 -6.57 8.87
CA GLU A 83 -0.67 -5.47 9.22
C GLU A 83 -1.70 -5.89 10.28
N LYS A 84 -2.29 -7.10 10.17
CA LYS A 84 -3.22 -7.62 11.18
C LYS A 84 -2.53 -7.84 12.54
N ALA A 85 -1.30 -8.35 12.54
CA ALA A 85 -0.52 -8.54 13.76
C ALA A 85 -0.21 -7.21 14.43
N ALA A 86 0.20 -6.19 13.65
CA ALA A 86 0.42 -4.84 14.16
C ALA A 86 -0.84 -4.25 14.80
N TRP A 87 -2.00 -4.34 14.14
CA TRP A 87 -3.27 -3.87 14.71
C TRP A 87 -3.67 -4.63 15.96
N ARG A 88 -3.45 -5.95 16.02
CA ARG A 88 -3.75 -6.77 17.20
C ARG A 88 -2.88 -6.35 18.38
N ALA A 89 -1.58 -6.16 18.17
CA ALA A 89 -0.63 -5.76 19.21
C ALA A 89 -0.90 -4.35 19.76
N ALA A 90 -1.37 -3.42 18.92
CA ALA A 90 -1.74 -2.06 19.34
C ALA A 90 -3.14 -1.96 20.00
N ARG A 91 -4.01 -2.95 19.80
CA ARG A 91 -5.42 -2.86 20.20
C ARG A 91 -5.57 -2.71 21.72
N GLY A 92 -6.27 -1.66 22.15
CA GLY A 92 -6.54 -1.39 23.56
C GLY A 92 -5.30 -0.97 24.36
N ARG A 93 -4.23 -0.54 23.68
CA ARG A 93 -3.00 -0.03 24.29
C ARG A 93 -2.87 1.47 24.07
N ASP A 94 -2.02 2.14 24.86
CA ASP A 94 -1.69 3.57 24.70
C ASP A 94 -0.69 3.81 23.55
N LEU A 95 -1.02 3.29 22.37
CA LEU A 95 -0.27 3.51 21.15
C LEU A 95 -1.24 3.81 20.01
N LYS A 96 -1.17 5.04 19.49
CA LYS A 96 -1.93 5.40 18.30
C LYS A 96 -1.24 4.81 17.07
N LEU A 97 -1.93 3.92 16.37
CA LEU A 97 -1.44 3.28 15.14
C LEU A 97 -2.18 3.83 13.92
N VAL A 98 -1.42 4.15 12.87
CA VAL A 98 -1.92 4.40 11.52
C VAL A 98 -1.16 3.50 10.55
N THR A 99 -1.83 2.97 9.53
CA THR A 99 -1.16 2.21 8.47
C THR A 99 -1.25 2.92 7.13
N ILE A 100 -0.15 2.96 6.39
CA ILE A 100 -0.12 3.39 4.99
C ILE A 100 -0.02 2.13 4.13
N CYS A 101 -0.91 1.99 3.16
CA CYS A 101 -1.00 0.87 2.22
C CYS A 101 -0.56 1.36 0.83
N PRO A 102 0.76 1.50 0.58
CA PRO A 102 1.26 1.92 -0.72
C PRO A 102 1.06 0.83 -1.77
N ALA A 103 0.78 1.26 -3.00
CA ALA A 103 0.86 0.42 -4.19
C ALA A 103 2.32 0.11 -4.55
N LEU A 104 2.60 -0.36 -5.77
CA LEU A 104 3.98 -0.65 -6.19
C LEU A 104 4.81 0.66 -6.14
N VAL A 105 5.76 0.73 -5.22
CA VAL A 105 6.56 1.94 -5.02
C VAL A 105 7.56 2.11 -6.16
N THR A 106 7.46 3.20 -6.91
CA THR A 106 8.32 3.60 -8.02
C THR A 106 9.11 4.88 -7.67
N GLY A 107 10.10 5.25 -8.48
CA GLY A 107 10.89 6.47 -8.28
C GLY A 107 12.34 6.34 -8.76
N PRO A 108 13.18 7.38 -8.53
CA PRO A 108 14.60 7.33 -8.87
C PRO A 108 15.29 6.12 -8.23
N GLY A 109 15.86 5.24 -9.05
CA GLY A 109 16.51 4.00 -8.58
C GLY A 109 15.60 2.77 -8.47
N PHE A 110 14.31 2.87 -8.79
CA PHE A 110 13.41 1.70 -8.93
C PHE A 110 14.01 0.63 -9.84
N ARG A 111 14.64 1.05 -10.94
CA ARG A 111 15.32 0.17 -11.91
C ARG A 111 16.60 -0.50 -11.41
N ARG A 112 17.27 0.09 -10.40
CA ARG A 112 18.59 -0.38 -9.92
C ARG A 112 18.48 -1.27 -8.68
N ARG A 113 17.38 -1.13 -7.93
CA ARG A 113 17.13 -1.86 -6.67
C ARG A 113 16.09 -2.94 -6.90
N ASN A 114 16.40 -3.91 -7.77
CA ASN A 114 15.60 -5.11 -8.06
C ASN A 114 15.32 -5.91 -6.77
N SER A 115 14.43 -5.39 -5.94
CA SER A 115 14.18 -5.94 -4.63
C SER A 115 13.29 -7.16 -4.79
N THR A 116 13.60 -8.20 -4.02
CA THR A 116 12.76 -9.38 -3.86
C THR A 116 11.28 -9.01 -3.64
N ALA A 117 11.00 -7.89 -2.96
CA ALA A 117 9.66 -7.38 -2.73
C ALA A 117 9.00 -6.82 -4.00
N SER A 118 9.68 -6.00 -4.80
CA SER A 118 9.12 -5.43 -6.04
C SER A 118 8.75 -6.55 -7.04
N ILE A 119 9.63 -7.55 -7.20
CA ILE A 119 9.37 -8.70 -8.07
C ILE A 119 8.23 -9.56 -7.50
N ALA A 120 8.19 -9.77 -6.18
CA ALA A 120 7.12 -10.53 -5.54
C ALA A 120 5.75 -9.83 -5.60
N TYR A 121 5.73 -8.49 -5.62
CA TYR A 121 4.52 -7.71 -5.84
C TYR A 121 3.89 -8.04 -7.20
N LEU A 122 4.72 -8.17 -8.24
CA LEU A 122 4.24 -8.45 -9.60
C LEU A 122 3.76 -9.89 -9.83
N LYS A 123 3.90 -10.81 -8.87
CA LYS A 123 3.50 -12.22 -9.03
C LYS A 123 2.02 -12.40 -9.41
N GLY A 124 1.15 -11.50 -8.97
CA GLY A 124 -0.28 -11.46 -9.32
C GLY A 124 -0.67 -10.32 -10.26
N ALA A 125 0.30 -9.59 -10.82
CA ALA A 125 0.02 -8.32 -11.49
C ALA A 125 -0.89 -8.44 -12.73
N ARG A 126 -0.86 -9.55 -13.46
CA ARG A 126 -1.77 -9.76 -14.61
C ARG A 126 -3.24 -9.80 -14.18
N ALA A 127 -3.55 -10.51 -13.09
CA ALA A 127 -4.89 -10.53 -12.53
C ALA A 127 -5.28 -9.13 -12.01
N MET A 128 -4.36 -8.47 -11.29
CA MET A 128 -4.58 -7.09 -10.84
C MET A 128 -4.80 -6.10 -11.99
N LEU A 129 -4.11 -6.28 -13.12
CA LEU A 129 -4.28 -5.45 -14.32
C LEU A 129 -5.69 -5.63 -14.90
N THR A 130 -6.11 -6.87 -15.13
CA THR A 130 -7.46 -7.19 -15.62
C THR A 130 -8.56 -6.68 -14.67
N ASP A 131 -8.30 -6.73 -13.37
CA ASP A 131 -9.25 -6.29 -12.34
C ASP A 131 -9.24 -4.77 -12.08
N GLY A 132 -8.30 -4.00 -12.66
CA GLY A 132 -8.17 -2.55 -12.41
C GLY A 132 -7.54 -2.19 -11.06
N LEU A 133 -6.77 -3.11 -10.47
CA LEU A 133 -6.17 -3.03 -9.14
C LEU A 133 -4.64 -2.86 -9.17
N LEU A 134 -4.00 -3.00 -10.34
CA LEU A 134 -2.57 -2.77 -10.48
C LEU A 134 -2.29 -1.27 -10.44
N ALA A 135 -1.55 -0.81 -9.43
CA ALA A 135 -1.25 0.61 -9.25
C ALA A 135 0.20 0.83 -8.82
N THR A 136 0.68 2.06 -9.03
CA THR A 136 2.01 2.52 -8.65
C THR A 136 1.92 3.76 -7.75
N ALA A 137 2.95 3.98 -6.94
CA ALA A 137 3.08 5.15 -6.08
C ALA A 137 4.53 5.65 -6.13
N ASN A 138 4.76 6.92 -6.39
CA ASN A 138 6.08 7.52 -6.30
C ASN A 138 6.54 7.48 -4.83
N VAL A 139 7.81 7.11 -4.61
CA VAL A 139 8.45 7.08 -3.29
C VAL A 139 8.29 8.39 -2.51
N GLU A 140 8.30 9.52 -3.20
CA GLU A 140 8.08 10.85 -2.60
C GLU A 140 6.64 11.01 -2.11
N THR A 141 5.64 10.56 -2.89
CA THR A 141 4.24 10.53 -2.47
C THR A 141 4.05 9.66 -1.23
N VAL A 142 4.70 8.49 -1.20
CA VAL A 142 4.63 7.57 -0.07
C VAL A 142 5.27 8.19 1.17
N ALA A 143 6.44 8.81 1.03
CA ALA A 143 7.11 9.50 2.12
C ALA A 143 6.25 10.65 2.68
N GLU A 144 5.68 11.49 1.79
CA GLU A 144 4.78 12.57 2.18
C GLU A 144 3.55 12.01 2.92
N ALA A 145 2.95 10.91 2.45
CA ALA A 145 1.81 10.29 3.10
C ALA A 145 2.11 9.84 4.54
N HIS A 146 3.32 9.33 4.81
CA HIS A 146 3.73 8.94 6.16
C HIS A 146 3.86 10.16 7.08
N VAL A 147 4.52 11.23 6.61
CA VAL A 147 4.69 12.47 7.38
C VAL A 147 3.33 13.09 7.71
N ARG A 148 2.48 13.26 6.68
CA ARG A 148 1.12 13.83 6.84
C ARG A 148 0.27 13.03 7.80
N ALA A 149 0.33 11.70 7.74
CA ALA A 149 -0.37 10.84 8.68
C ALA A 149 0.14 11.04 10.10
N TYR A 150 1.46 11.07 10.30
CA TYR A 150 2.06 11.24 11.63
C TYR A 150 1.73 12.60 12.27
N GLU A 151 1.75 13.68 11.48
CA GLU A 151 1.38 15.03 11.92
C GLU A 151 -0.10 15.08 12.34
N ALA A 152 -0.99 14.63 11.47
CA ALA A 152 -2.43 14.61 11.71
C ALA A 152 -2.87 13.65 12.83
N MET A 153 -2.01 12.68 13.20
CA MET A 153 -2.25 11.86 14.39
C MET A 153 -2.22 12.71 15.67
N GLY A 154 -1.45 13.81 15.70
CA GLY A 154 -1.41 14.76 16.83
C GLY A 154 -2.72 15.50 17.04
N ASP A 155 -3.34 15.96 15.94
CA ASP A 155 -4.63 16.67 15.97
C ASP A 155 -5.85 15.72 16.10
N ASN A 156 -5.60 14.44 16.36
CA ASN A 156 -6.59 13.37 16.36
C ASN A 156 -7.41 13.21 15.05
N THR A 157 -6.93 13.72 13.92
CA THR A 157 -7.62 13.69 12.62
C THR A 157 -7.18 12.55 11.71
N ALA A 158 -6.02 11.92 11.99
CA ALA A 158 -5.60 10.68 11.34
C ALA A 158 -5.80 9.45 12.22
N GLY A 159 -6.26 8.35 11.60
CA GLY A 159 -6.53 7.07 12.26
C GLY A 159 -6.86 5.97 11.25
N GLY A 160 -6.62 4.71 11.62
CA GLY A 160 -6.89 3.57 10.75
C GLY A 160 -5.89 3.44 9.59
N ARG A 161 -6.38 2.94 8.46
CA ARG A 161 -5.57 2.62 7.27
C ARG A 161 -5.71 3.70 6.20
N TYR A 162 -4.73 3.84 5.31
CA TYR A 162 -4.74 4.80 4.18
C TYR A 162 -4.17 4.13 2.92
N ILE A 163 -4.96 4.03 1.84
CA ILE A 163 -4.45 3.56 0.54
C ILE A 163 -3.66 4.68 -0.14
N CYS A 164 -2.47 4.36 -0.65
CA CYS A 164 -1.56 5.31 -1.27
C CYS A 164 -1.13 4.84 -2.67
N TYR A 165 -1.61 5.53 -3.70
CA TYR A 165 -1.18 5.35 -5.08
C TYR A 165 -1.27 6.67 -5.84
N ASP A 166 -0.51 6.77 -6.93
CA ASP A 166 -0.55 7.90 -7.86
C ASP A 166 -1.28 7.51 -9.13
N HIS A 167 -0.97 6.34 -9.67
CA HIS A 167 -1.44 5.90 -10.98
C HIS A 167 -1.96 4.46 -10.96
N VAL A 168 -3.06 4.22 -11.67
CA VAL A 168 -3.59 2.86 -11.90
C VAL A 168 -3.15 2.43 -13.29
N VAL A 169 -2.44 1.30 -13.36
CA VAL A 169 -1.97 0.70 -14.61
C VAL A 169 -3.16 0.07 -15.30
N GLN A 170 -3.50 0.59 -16.49
CA GLN A 170 -4.67 0.13 -17.24
C GLN A 170 -4.28 -0.63 -18.51
N ARG A 171 -3.12 -0.29 -19.09
CA ARG A 171 -2.71 -0.82 -20.39
C ARG A 171 -1.63 -1.90 -20.26
N PRO A 172 -1.66 -2.95 -21.10
CA PRO A 172 -0.62 -3.97 -21.13
C PRO A 172 0.78 -3.41 -21.41
N GLU A 173 0.91 -2.34 -22.19
CA GLU A 173 2.18 -1.71 -22.52
C GLU A 173 2.82 -1.06 -21.29
N GLU A 174 2.02 -0.41 -20.44
CA GLU A 174 2.49 0.15 -19.17
C GLU A 174 2.95 -0.95 -18.20
N PHE A 175 2.22 -2.07 -18.17
CA PHE A 175 2.63 -3.23 -17.39
C PHE A 175 3.94 -3.84 -17.90
N ALA A 176 4.11 -3.97 -19.22
CA ALA A 176 5.35 -4.42 -19.82
C ALA A 176 6.53 -3.49 -19.51
N GLU A 177 6.29 -2.17 -19.46
CA GLU A 177 7.30 -1.22 -19.01
C GLU A 177 7.71 -1.49 -17.56
N LEU A 178 6.76 -1.71 -16.64
CA LEU A 178 7.08 -2.04 -15.23
C LEU A 178 7.89 -3.33 -15.11
N GLU A 179 7.58 -4.35 -15.88
CA GLU A 179 8.36 -5.59 -15.93
C GLU A 179 9.79 -5.33 -16.44
N SER A 180 9.92 -4.58 -17.54
CA SER A 180 11.21 -4.20 -18.11
C SER A 180 12.04 -3.38 -17.14
N GLN A 181 11.43 -2.46 -16.40
CA GLN A 181 12.11 -1.64 -15.40
C GLN A 181 12.68 -2.47 -14.24
N LEU A 182 12.10 -3.64 -13.95
CA LEU A 182 12.58 -4.58 -12.91
C LEU A 182 13.48 -5.68 -13.47
N GLY A 183 13.89 -5.59 -14.74
CA GLY A 183 14.71 -6.60 -15.41
C GLY A 183 14.01 -7.95 -15.53
N LEU A 184 12.67 -7.97 -15.47
CA LEU A 184 11.89 -9.18 -15.68
C LEU A 184 11.74 -9.41 -17.19
N PRO A 185 11.89 -10.65 -17.67
CA PRO A 185 11.63 -10.95 -19.06
C PRO A 185 10.17 -10.61 -19.34
N SER A 186 9.94 -9.72 -20.31
CA SER A 186 8.61 -9.48 -20.85
C SER A 186 8.10 -10.84 -21.30
N ARG A 187 7.10 -11.37 -20.58
CA ARG A 187 6.43 -12.59 -21.03
C ARG A 187 5.61 -12.16 -22.23
N ALA A 188 6.23 -12.24 -23.42
CA ALA A 188 5.60 -11.99 -24.70
C ALA A 188 4.17 -12.52 -24.63
N SER A 189 3.24 -11.59 -24.77
CA SER A 189 1.81 -11.80 -24.77
C SER A 189 1.46 -12.97 -25.67
N SER A 190 1.03 -14.09 -25.11
CA SER A 190 -0.09 -14.78 -25.74
C SER A 190 -1.25 -13.78 -25.67
N PRO A 191 -1.83 -13.35 -26.80
CA PRO A 191 -3.02 -12.54 -26.75
C PRO A 191 -4.07 -13.39 -26.03
N ALA A 192 -4.42 -13.02 -24.80
CA ALA A 192 -5.76 -13.34 -24.36
C ALA A 192 -6.66 -12.63 -25.38
N GLN A 193 -7.36 -13.44 -26.15
CA GLN A 193 -8.30 -12.98 -27.16
C GLN A 193 -9.20 -11.88 -26.58
N GLY A 194 -9.37 -10.82 -27.36
CA GLY A 194 -10.30 -9.74 -27.09
C GLY A 194 -9.66 -8.58 -26.35
N SER A 195 -9.54 -7.44 -27.03
CA SER A 195 -9.79 -6.14 -26.40
C SER A 195 -11.23 -6.17 -25.87
N ASP A 196 -11.41 -6.84 -24.74
CA ASP A 196 -12.69 -6.84 -24.09
C ASP A 196 -12.81 -5.46 -23.46
N ASP A 197 -13.61 -4.60 -24.08
CA ASP A 197 -13.98 -3.26 -23.61
C ASP A 197 -14.84 -3.35 -22.32
N ARG A 198 -14.67 -4.43 -21.56
CA ARG A 198 -15.32 -4.68 -20.29
C ARG A 198 -14.76 -3.67 -19.28
N PRO A 199 -15.64 -2.90 -18.62
CA PRO A 199 -15.19 -1.98 -17.59
C PRO A 199 -14.44 -2.73 -16.49
N ALA A 200 -13.42 -2.07 -15.92
CA ALA A 200 -12.65 -2.61 -14.82
C ALA A 200 -13.58 -3.15 -13.71
N ARG A 201 -13.28 -4.35 -13.21
CA ARG A 201 -14.12 -5.01 -12.20
C ARG A 201 -14.12 -4.25 -10.87
N PHE A 202 -13.02 -3.56 -10.58
CA PHE A 202 -12.83 -2.81 -9.35
C PHE A 202 -12.36 -1.40 -9.60
N GLU A 203 -12.57 -0.56 -8.60
CA GLU A 203 -12.07 0.81 -8.55
C GLU A 203 -11.32 1.03 -7.24
N LEU A 204 -10.07 1.47 -7.32
CA LEU A 204 -9.29 1.86 -6.13
C LEU A 204 -9.75 3.22 -5.62
N CYS A 205 -9.93 3.34 -4.30
CA CYS A 205 -10.28 4.59 -3.64
C CYS A 205 -9.15 5.06 -2.72
N LYS A 206 -8.64 6.28 -2.98
CA LYS A 206 -7.69 6.99 -2.09
C LYS A 206 -8.27 8.25 -1.46
N ARG A 207 -9.61 8.38 -1.40
CA ARG A 207 -10.29 9.61 -0.92
C ARG A 207 -9.86 10.01 0.48
N LYS A 208 -9.61 9.05 1.37
CA LYS A 208 -9.19 9.33 2.74
C LYS A 208 -7.81 9.97 2.80
N LEU A 209 -6.86 9.46 2.02
CA LEU A 209 -5.52 10.05 1.90
C LEU A 209 -5.56 11.41 1.19
N ALA A 210 -6.35 11.55 0.14
CA ALA A 210 -6.53 12.83 -0.56
C ALA A 210 -7.05 13.91 0.40
N ARG A 211 -8.05 13.58 1.22
CA ARG A 211 -8.58 14.49 2.26
C ARG A 211 -7.49 14.88 3.26
N LEU A 212 -6.71 13.91 3.73
CA LEU A 212 -5.59 14.14 4.66
C LEU A 212 -4.54 15.11 4.09
N LYS A 213 -4.18 14.96 2.81
CA LYS A 213 -3.23 15.85 2.14
C LYS A 213 -3.82 17.24 1.88
N SER A 214 -5.12 17.33 1.59
CA SER A 214 -5.81 18.60 1.36
C SER A 214 -6.07 19.41 2.63
N SER A 215 -6.13 18.76 3.81
CA SER A 215 -6.62 19.39 5.04
C SER A 215 -5.69 20.45 5.64
N ARG A 216 -4.50 20.76 5.08
CA ARG A 216 -3.69 21.91 5.53
C ARG A 216 -2.69 22.46 4.49
N ARG A 217 -3.04 23.63 3.93
CA ARG A 217 -2.17 24.83 3.83
C ARG A 217 -2.83 25.94 4.66
N ARG A 218 -2.48 26.05 5.94
CA ARG A 218 -2.54 27.30 6.70
C ARG A 218 -1.30 27.31 7.58
N CYS A 219 -0.17 27.65 6.96
CA CYS A 219 1.01 28.10 7.70
C CYS A 219 0.70 29.51 8.18
N THR A 220 0.57 29.71 9.49
CA THR A 220 0.55 31.03 10.13
C THR A 220 1.95 31.33 10.68
N TYR A 221 2.97 31.24 9.83
CA TYR A 221 4.36 31.58 10.19
C TYR A 221 5.03 32.53 9.18
N ASP A 222 4.25 33.26 8.37
CA ASP A 222 4.75 34.39 7.56
C ASP A 222 4.64 35.72 8.33
N THR A 223 5.10 35.75 9.58
CA THR A 223 5.32 37.01 10.29
C THR A 223 6.72 36.99 10.88
N TYR A 224 7.69 37.21 10.00
CA TYR A 224 9.02 37.68 10.41
C TYR A 224 8.83 39.05 11.05
N TYR A 225 8.84 39.11 12.38
CA TYR A 225 9.14 40.35 13.08
C TYR A 225 10.61 40.68 12.79
N SER A 226 10.85 41.76 12.05
CA SER A 226 12.17 42.36 11.95
C SER A 226 12.52 42.91 13.33
N VAL A 227 13.44 42.24 14.02
CA VAL A 227 14.03 42.78 15.25
C VAL A 227 15.03 43.85 14.83
N SER A 228 14.63 45.11 14.95
CA SER A 228 15.55 46.24 14.92
C SER A 228 16.34 46.22 16.23
N PHE A 229 17.66 46.09 16.13
CA PHE A 229 18.55 46.37 17.26
C PHE A 229 18.77 47.90 17.31
N GLU A 230 18.40 48.51 18.44
CA GLU A 230 18.94 49.82 18.86
C GLU A 230 20.35 49.64 19.44
#